data_AF-A0A2C9YQR6-F1
#
_entry.id   AF-A0A2C9YQR6-F1
#
_cell.length_a   1.000
_cell.length_b   1.000
_cell.length_c   1.000
_cell.angle_alpha   90.00
_cell.angle_beta   90.00
_cell.angle_gamma   90.00
#
_symmetry.space_group_name_H-M   'P 1'
#
loop_
_entity.id
_entity.type
_entity.pdbx_description
1 polymer ?
#
loop_
_entity_poly.entity_id
_entity_poly.type
_entity_poly.pdbx_seq_one_letter_code
_entity_poly.pdbx_strand_id
1 'polypeptide(L)' 'MIKKELGEDVTIISSTEETAIELNTMLQHKGILSDNLNPEHRFFTTGSALSFEHIAERWLGYHISVECVD' A
#
# COMPACT_ATOMS: atom_id res chain seq x y z
N MET A 1 -15.10 13.73 -1.52
CA MET A 1 -15.20 12.76 -2.63
C MET A 1 -14.83 13.48 -3.91
N ILE A 2 -13.60 13.29 -4.42
CA ILE A 2 -13.12 14.03 -5.61
C ILE A 2 -14.03 13.79 -6.82
N LYS A 3 -14.53 12.56 -7.00
CA LYS A 3 -15.45 12.19 -8.10
C LYS A 3 -16.75 13.02 -8.12
N LYS A 4 -17.28 13.34 -6.93
CA LYS A 4 -18.51 14.14 -6.81
C LYS A 4 -18.33 15.57 -7.34
N GLU A 5 -17.13 16.12 -7.20
CA GLU A 5 -16.82 17.48 -7.65
C GLU A 5 -16.51 17.55 -9.15
N LEU A 6 -16.00 16.47 -9.74
CA LEU A 6 -15.56 16.43 -11.15
C LEU A 6 -16.61 15.89 -12.13
N GLY A 7 -17.63 15.20 -11.62
CA GLY A 7 -18.65 14.54 -12.45
C GLY A 7 -18.19 13.20 -13.02
N GLU A 8 -19.12 12.48 -13.66
CA GLU A 8 -18.88 11.11 -14.15
C GLU A 8 -18.04 11.06 -15.44
N ASP A 9 -17.88 12.17 -16.14
CA ASP A 9 -17.11 12.26 -17.39
C ASP A 9 -15.59 12.26 -17.16
N VAL A 10 -15.14 12.33 -15.91
CA VAL A 10 -13.72 12.31 -15.53
C VAL A 10 -13.37 11.02 -14.82
N THR A 11 -12.52 10.21 -15.46
CA THR A 11 -11.96 9.00 -14.85
C THR A 11 -10.89 9.37 -13.82
N ILE A 12 -11.08 8.93 -12.57
CA ILE A 12 -10.06 9.02 -11.53
C ILE A 12 -9.19 7.77 -11.60
N ILE A 13 -7.88 7.98 -11.76
CA ILE A 13 -6.89 6.91 -11.79
C ILE A 13 -6.18 6.85 -10.44
N SER A 14 -6.05 5.65 -9.89
CA SER A 14 -5.34 5.42 -8.64
C SER A 14 -3.88 5.07 -8.91
N SER A 15 -2.95 5.94 -8.51
CA SER A 15 -1.52 5.65 -8.66
C SER A 15 -1.09 4.38 -7.93
N THR A 16 -1.72 4.05 -6.79
CA THR A 16 -1.37 2.83 -6.04
C THR A 16 -1.79 1.56 -6.77
N GLU A 17 -2.92 1.59 -7.49
CA GLU A 17 -3.41 0.45 -8.28
C GLU A 17 -2.53 0.23 -9.50
N GLU A 18 -2.27 1.28 -10.28
CA GLU A 18 -1.40 1.20 -11.47
C GLU A 18 0.02 0.76 -11.12
N THR A 19 0.58 1.29 -10.02
CA THR A 19 1.94 0.93 -9.59
C THR A 19 2.03 -0.55 -9.17
N ALA A 20 1.00 -1.11 -8.54
CA ALA A 20 0.99 -2.53 -8.17
C ALA A 20 0.94 -3.45 -9.39
N ILE A 21 0.16 -3.08 -10.41
CA ILE A 21 0.09 -3.80 -11.69
C ILE A 21 1.44 -3.76 -12.39
N GLU A 22 2.05 -2.58 -12.48
CA GLU A 22 3.36 -2.40 -13.13
C GLU A 22 4.45 -3.22 -12.42
N LEU A 23 4.51 -3.19 -11.08
CA LEU A 23 5.46 -4.00 -10.31
C LEU A 23 5.27 -5.49 -10.60
N ASN A 24 4.03 -5.98 -10.64
CA ASN A 24 3.76 -7.39 -10.97
C ASN A 24 4.26 -7.74 -12.38
N THR A 25 3.99 -6.89 -13.39
CA THR A 25 4.50 -7.08 -14.75
C THR A 25 6.03 -7.15 -14.79
N MET A 26 6.71 -6.26 -14.05
CA MET A 26 8.17 -6.25 -13.96
C MET A 26 8.73 -7.51 -13.30
N LEU A 27 8.16 -7.96 -12.17
CA LEU A 27 8.60 -9.16 -11.46
C LEU A 27 8.39 -10.43 -12.30
N GLN A 28 7.25 -10.52 -13.00
CA GLN A 28 6.95 -11.59 -13.96
C GLN A 28 7.95 -11.61 -15.10
N HIS A 29 8.20 -10.46 -15.75
CA HIS A 29 9.13 -10.36 -16.86
C HIS A 29 10.56 -10.75 -16.45
N LYS A 30 10.96 -10.39 -15.23
CA LYS A 30 12.27 -10.76 -14.66
C LYS A 30 12.34 -12.20 -14.14
N GLY A 31 11.23 -12.93 -14.07
CA GLY A 31 11.19 -14.29 -13.54
C GLY A 31 11.49 -14.40 -12.04
N ILE A 32 11.19 -13.36 -11.26
CA ILE A 32 11.48 -13.27 -9.81
C ILE A 32 10.22 -13.10 -8.95
N LEU A 33 9.08 -13.59 -9.44
CA LEU A 33 7.89 -13.70 -8.61
C LEU A 33 8.13 -14.65 -7.44
N SER A 34 7.64 -14.26 -6.27
CA SER A 34 7.63 -15.12 -5.09
C SER A 34 6.50 -16.14 -5.17
N ASP A 35 6.73 -17.34 -4.68
CA ASP A 35 5.74 -18.41 -4.46
C ASP A 35 5.30 -18.52 -2.99
N ASN A 36 5.72 -17.57 -2.14
CA ASN A 36 5.38 -17.57 -0.72
C ASN A 36 3.86 -17.35 -0.49
N LEU A 37 3.20 -18.40 0.02
CA LEU A 37 1.77 -18.40 0.32
C LEU A 37 1.41 -17.71 1.65
N ASN A 38 2.39 -17.44 2.52
CA ASN A 38 2.18 -16.78 3.82
C ASN A 38 3.25 -15.70 4.06
N PRO A 39 3.22 -14.58 3.32
CA PRO A 39 4.17 -13.49 3.52
C PRO A 39 3.91 -12.73 4.82
N GLU A 40 4.99 -12.30 5.46
CA GLU A 40 4.95 -11.37 6.60
C GLU A 40 5.46 -10.00 6.15
N HIS A 41 4.75 -8.94 6.55
CA HIS A 41 5.08 -7.57 6.18
C HIS A 41 5.59 -6.80 7.40
N ARG A 42 6.68 -6.05 7.22
CA ARG A 42 7.29 -5.21 8.26
C ARG A 42 7.13 -3.75 7.89
N PHE A 43 6.70 -2.94 8.85
CA PHE A 43 6.51 -1.51 8.68
C PHE A 43 7.49 -0.76 9.57
N PHE A 44 8.02 0.34 9.06
CA PHE A 44 8.98 1.18 9.75
C PHE A 44 8.56 2.64 9.63
N THR A 45 8.92 3.44 10.63
CA THR A 45 8.70 4.89 10.61
C THR A 45 9.86 5.61 11.28
N THR A 46 10.20 6.81 10.81
CA THR A 46 11.12 7.72 11.51
C THR A 46 10.41 8.64 12.51
N GLY A 47 9.08 8.52 12.59
CA GLY A 47 8.25 9.27 13.52
C GLY A 47 7.71 8.41 14.66
N SER A 48 6.58 8.81 15.22
CA SER A 48 5.90 8.03 16.27
C SER A 48 5.32 6.72 15.70
N ALA A 49 5.87 5.58 16.12
CA ALA A 49 5.34 4.25 15.79
C ALA A 49 3.86 4.11 16.20
N LEU A 50 3.51 4.51 17.42
CA LEU A 50 2.13 4.46 17.93
C LEU A 50 1.15 5.27 17.05
N SER A 51 1.58 6.45 16.57
CA SER A 51 0.75 7.27 15.69
C SER A 51 0.57 6.61 14.32
N PHE A 52 1.63 5.97 13.79
CA PHE A 52 1.57 5.24 12.54
C PHE A 52 0.63 4.03 12.65
N GLU A 53 0.77 3.21 13.69
CA GLU A 53 -0.07 2.03 13.95
C GLU A 53 -1.55 2.42 14.00
N HIS A 54 -1.89 3.50 14.70
CA HIS A 54 -3.28 3.97 14.78
C HIS A 54 -3.84 4.44 13.42
N ILE A 55 -3.03 5.08 12.58
CA ILE A 55 -3.46 5.47 11.23
C ILE A 55 -3.64 4.21 10.37
N ALA A 56 -2.66 3.30 10.41
CA ALA A 56 -2.67 2.08 9.62
C ALA A 56 -3.85 1.17 9.98
N GLU A 57 -4.16 0.99 11.25
CA GLU A 57 -5.30 0.17 11.68
C GLU A 57 -6.63 0.71 11.12
N ARG A 58 -6.81 2.03 11.09
CA ARG A 58 -8.02 2.65 10.51
C ARG A 58 -8.10 2.51 8.99
N TRP A 59 -6.97 2.46 8.29
CA TRP A 59 -6.94 2.38 6.82
C TRP A 59 -6.95 0.94 6.31
N LEU A 60 -6.21 0.05 6.97
CA LEU A 60 -6.07 -1.35 6.59
C LEU A 60 -7.16 -2.25 7.19
N GLY A 61 -7.79 -1.81 8.29
CA GLY A 61 -8.82 -2.58 8.99
C GLY A 61 -8.28 -3.69 9.90
N TYR A 62 -6.96 -3.74 10.12
CA TYR A 62 -6.31 -4.64 11.06
C TYR A 62 -5.03 -4.01 11.62
N HIS A 63 -4.61 -4.48 12.79
CA HIS A 63 -3.40 -3.99 13.44
C HIS A 63 -2.13 -4.50 12.74
N ILE A 64 -1.15 -3.62 12.60
CA ILE A 64 0.21 -3.93 12.12
C ILE A 64 1.23 -3.52 13.18
N SER A 65 2.35 -4.23 13.25
CA SER A 65 3.49 -3.81 14.08
C SER A 65 4.37 -2.83 13.31
N VAL A 66 4.74 -1.72 13.95
CA VAL A 66 5.60 -0.70 13.37
C VAL A 66 6.84 -0.49 14.23
N GLU A 67 8.02 -0.52 13.60
CA GLU A 67 9.30 -0.27 14.27
C GLU A 67 9.77 1.17 14.00
N CYS A 68 10.19 1.88 15.04
CA CYS A 68 10.81 3.20 14.88
C CYS A 68 12.27 3.03 14.46
N VAL A 69 12.70 3.76 13.43
CA VAL A 69 14.07 3.74 12.92
C VAL A 69 14.63 5.15 12.83
N ASP A 70 15.91 5.31 13.19
CA ASP A 70 16.64 6.59 13.19
C ASP A 70 17.21 6.96 11.81
#